data_AF-A0A352PW86-F1
#
_entry.id   AF-A0A352PW86-F1
#
_cell.length_a   1.000
_cell.length_b   1.000
_cell.length_c   1.000
_cell.angle_alpha   90.00
_cell.angle_beta   90.00
_cell.angle_gamma   90.00
#
_symmetry.space_group_name_H-M   'P 1'
#
loop_
_entity.id
_entity.type
_entity.pdbx_description
1 polymer ?
#
loop_
_entity_poly.entity_id
_entity_poly.type
_entity_poly.pdbx_seq_one_letter_code
_entity_poly.pdbx_strand_id
1 'polypeptide(L)'
;VENVVDYLTGCLHQPETAGRTFDIGGPEIITYRQLMMTYARVRRLRRLVFTVPLLSPNLSSFWINLITPVPAGVVMPLVEGLKNEVVCKNNAIRELIPIHLLTMEEAIRTALAEFSQGPENLVSCQSCLRT
;
A
#
# COMPACT_ATOMS: atom_id res chain seq x y z
N VAL A 1 1.68 -4.64 -5.97
CA VAL A 1 2.38 -5.90 -5.57
C VAL A 1 3.29 -6.38 -6.68
N GLU A 2 2.83 -6.35 -7.94
CA GLU A 2 3.63 -6.65 -9.14
C GLU A 2 5.06 -6.08 -9.11
N ASN A 3 5.25 -4.77 -8.96
CA ASN A 3 6.61 -4.19 -8.89
C ASN A 3 7.48 -4.71 -7.74
N VAL A 4 6.89 -5.16 -6.63
CA VAL A 4 7.66 -5.78 -5.54
C VAL A 4 8.20 -7.13 -6.01
N VAL A 5 7.38 -7.91 -6.71
CA VAL A 5 7.79 -9.18 -7.30
C VAL A 5 8.87 -8.95 -8.36
N ASP A 6 8.71 -7.96 -9.22
CA ASP A 6 9.71 -7.61 -10.23
C ASP A 6 11.07 -7.28 -9.62
N TYR A 7 11.09 -6.50 -8.52
CA TYR A 7 12.33 -6.24 -7.79
C TYR A 7 12.93 -7.51 -7.18
N LEU A 8 12.12 -8.36 -6.55
CA LEU A 8 12.59 -9.61 -5.95
C LEU A 8 13.19 -10.55 -7.01
N THR A 9 12.54 -10.67 -8.17
CA THR A 9 13.03 -11.47 -9.29
C THR A 9 14.27 -10.84 -9.93
N GLY A 10 14.33 -9.51 -10.02
CA GLY A 10 15.50 -8.79 -10.50
C GLY A 10 16.73 -9.00 -9.61
N CYS A 11 16.55 -9.02 -8.29
CA CYS A 11 17.63 -9.27 -7.33
C CYS A 11 18.30 -10.65 -7.52
N LEU A 12 17.59 -11.64 -8.07
CA LEU A 12 18.17 -12.95 -8.38
C LEU A 12 19.24 -12.88 -9.48
N HIS A 13 19.18 -11.85 -10.34
CA HIS A 13 20.04 -11.69 -11.49
C HIS A 13 21.09 -10.59 -11.31
N GLN A 14 21.06 -9.85 -10.19
CA GLN A 14 21.96 -8.74 -9.90
C GLN A 14 22.81 -9.02 -8.65
N PRO A 15 24.02 -9.61 -8.79
CA PRO A 15 24.86 -9.95 -7.64
C PRO A 15 25.18 -8.78 -6.71
N GLU A 16 25.21 -7.56 -7.26
CA GLU A 16 25.45 -6.32 -6.51
C GLU A 16 24.38 -6.01 -5.46
N THR A 17 23.21 -6.64 -5.50
CA THR A 17 22.18 -6.48 -4.47
C THR A 17 22.41 -7.36 -3.24
N ALA A 18 23.31 -8.36 -3.33
CA ALA A 18 23.54 -9.32 -2.26
C ALA A 18 24.06 -8.64 -0.98
N GLY A 19 23.47 -8.99 0.17
CA GLY A 19 23.88 -8.48 1.48
C GLY A 19 23.57 -6.99 1.72
N ARG A 20 22.77 -6.36 0.86
CA ARG A 20 22.40 -4.93 0.96
C ARG A 20 20.91 -4.77 1.25
N THR A 21 20.56 -3.62 1.83
CA THR A 21 19.16 -3.21 2.07
C THR A 21 18.81 -2.07 1.13
N PHE A 22 17.63 -2.15 0.53
CA PHE A 22 17.10 -1.13 -0.37
C PHE A 22 15.66 -0.81 -0.03
N ASP A 23 15.30 0.47 -0.14
CA ASP A 23 13.90 0.88 -0.08
C ASP A 23 13.27 0.67 -1.46
N ILE A 24 12.03 0.17 -1.48
CA ILE A 24 11.22 0.07 -2.70
C ILE A 24 9.96 0.91 -2.52
N GLY A 25 9.66 1.73 -3.52
CA GLY A 25 8.51 2.62 -3.52
C GLY A 25 8.08 2.99 -4.92
N GLY A 26 6.84 3.50 -5.03
CA GLY A 26 6.26 3.96 -6.28
C GLY A 26 6.96 5.20 -6.85
N PRO A 27 6.57 5.64 -8.06
CA PRO A 27 7.21 6.77 -8.74
C PRO A 27 6.92 8.11 -8.05
N GLU A 28 5.91 8.17 -7.19
CA GLU A 28 5.38 9.39 -6.59
C GLU A 28 5.34 9.29 -5.06
N ILE A 29 5.64 10.40 -4.38
CA ILE A 29 5.36 10.56 -2.95
C ILE A 29 3.96 11.14 -2.82
N ILE A 30 3.06 10.41 -2.18
CA ILE A 30 1.66 10.83 -2.00
C ILE A 30 1.27 10.87 -0.53
N THR A 31 0.51 11.89 -0.16
CA THR A 31 -0.13 11.99 1.14
C THR A 31 -1.36 11.08 1.22
N TYR A 32 -1.78 10.71 2.44
CA TYR A 32 -3.03 9.97 2.66
C TYR A 32 -4.24 10.67 2.04
N ARG A 33 -4.30 12.01 2.13
CA ARG A 33 -5.37 12.80 1.49
C ARG A 33 -5.37 12.59 -0.02
N GLN A 34 -4.20 12.68 -0.68
CA GLN A 34 -4.09 12.44 -2.11
C GLN A 34 -4.48 11.01 -2.47
N LEU A 35 -4.01 10.00 -1.72
CA LEU A 35 -4.39 8.60 -1.92
C LEU A 35 -5.91 8.41 -1.91
N MET A 36 -6.60 8.94 -0.88
CA MET A 36 -8.06 8.84 -0.76
C MET A 36 -8.78 9.56 -1.91
N MET A 37 -8.27 10.74 -2.31
CA MET A 37 -8.86 11.50 -3.41
C MET A 37 -8.61 10.84 -4.78
N THR A 38 -7.45 10.22 -4.99
CA THR A 38 -7.14 9.42 -6.19
C THR A 38 -8.11 8.25 -6.30
N TYR A 39 -8.31 7.49 -5.22
CA TYR A 39 -9.32 6.43 -5.20
C TYR A 39 -10.73 6.95 -5.52
N ALA A 40 -11.13 8.05 -4.89
CA ALA A 40 -12.43 8.67 -5.14
C ALA A 40 -12.59 9.08 -6.61
N ARG A 41 -11.55 9.66 -7.22
CA ARG A 41 -11.52 10.03 -8.64
C ARG A 41 -11.71 8.81 -9.54
N VAL A 42 -10.93 7.75 -9.33
CA VAL A 42 -11.02 6.51 -10.12
C VAL A 42 -12.41 5.89 -10.04
N ARG A 43 -13.03 5.91 -8.85
CA ARG A 43 -14.39 5.39 -8.61
C ARG A 43 -15.52 6.39 -8.93
N ARG A 44 -15.21 7.59 -9.40
CA ARG A 44 -16.17 8.69 -9.67
C ARG A 44 -17.02 9.08 -8.44
N LEU A 45 -16.43 8.99 -7.25
CA LEU A 45 -17.06 9.36 -5.99
C LEU A 45 -16.77 10.83 -5.67
N ARG A 46 -17.78 11.58 -5.24
CA ARG A 46 -17.59 12.92 -4.67
C ARG A 46 -17.23 12.78 -3.19
N ARG A 47 -16.06 13.30 -2.79
CA ARG A 47 -15.57 13.27 -1.40
C ARG A 47 -15.12 14.65 -0.97
N LEU A 48 -15.54 15.04 0.24
CA LEU A 48 -15.05 16.22 0.94
C LEU A 48 -14.23 15.73 2.13
N VAL A 49 -13.01 16.25 2.29
CA VAL A 49 -12.09 15.84 3.35
C VAL A 49 -11.78 17.04 4.22
N PHE A 50 -12.30 17.03 5.45
CA PHE A 50 -12.09 18.05 6.47
C PHE A 50 -11.11 17.55 7.52
N THR A 51 -10.14 18.39 7.89
CA THR A 51 -9.22 18.09 8.99
C THR A 51 -9.89 18.51 10.30
N VAL A 52 -10.21 17.55 11.16
CA VAL A 52 -10.77 17.82 12.49
C VAL A 52 -9.66 17.95 13.53
N PRO A 53 -9.77 18.87 14.52
CA PRO A 53 -8.79 18.97 15.59
C PRO A 53 -8.84 17.68 16.41
N LEU A 54 -7.71 16.99 16.40
CA LEU A 54 -7.42 15.69 17.00
C LEU A 54 -8.24 15.41 18.27
N LEU A 55 -9.37 14.69 18.15
CA LEU A 55 -9.99 14.02 19.29
C LEU A 55 -8.92 13.07 19.84
N SER A 56 -8.46 13.36 21.05
CA SER A 56 -7.27 12.76 21.66
C SER A 56 -7.33 11.22 21.56
N PRO A 57 -6.22 10.52 21.27
CA PRO A 57 -6.16 9.06 21.23
C PRO A 57 -6.78 8.38 22.46
N ASN A 58 -6.76 9.05 23.61
CA ASN A 58 -7.35 8.57 24.86
C ASN A 58 -8.89 8.46 24.84
N LEU A 59 -9.59 9.22 24.01
CA LEU A 59 -11.04 9.05 23.78
C LEU A 59 -11.34 7.96 22.74
N SER A 60 -10.35 7.67 21.88
CA SER A 60 -10.52 6.76 20.73
C SER A 60 -10.57 5.28 21.11
N SER A 61 -10.00 4.85 22.23
CA SER A 61 -10.11 3.45 22.70
C SER A 61 -11.54 3.08 23.11
N PHE A 62 -12.32 4.04 23.64
CA PHE A 62 -13.74 3.84 23.94
C PHE A 62 -14.62 3.95 22.69
N TRP A 63 -14.30 4.88 21.77
CA TRP A 63 -15.07 5.10 20.53
C TRP A 63 -14.84 4.03 19.44
N ILE A 64 -13.65 3.44 19.33
CA ILE A 64 -13.34 2.40 18.33
C ILE A 64 -14.07 1.09 18.67
N ASN A 65 -14.08 0.70 19.94
CA ASN A 65 -14.87 -0.46 20.41
C ASN A 65 -16.38 -0.25 20.26
N LEU A 66 -16.84 1.01 20.21
CA LEU A 66 -18.26 1.36 20.02
C LEU A 66 -18.69 1.31 18.54
N ILE A 67 -17.80 1.64 17.61
CA ILE A 67 -18.13 1.82 16.17
C ILE A 67 -17.65 0.69 15.27
N THR A 68 -16.72 -0.14 15.75
CA THR A 68 -16.23 -1.33 15.04
C THR A 68 -16.05 -2.50 16.01
N PRO A 69 -16.46 -3.73 15.65
CA PRO A 69 -16.34 -4.91 16.52
C PRO A 69 -14.91 -5.46 16.57
N VAL A 70 -13.89 -4.63 16.36
CA VAL A 70 -12.48 -5.04 16.32
C VAL A 70 -11.80 -4.58 17.61
N PRO A 71 -11.13 -5.49 18.35
CA PRO A 71 -10.45 -5.13 19.59
C PRO A 71 -9.42 -4.02 19.36
N ALA A 72 -9.39 -3.04 20.26
CA ALA A 72 -8.46 -1.92 20.19
C ALA A 72 -6.98 -2.36 20.01
N GLY A 73 -6.58 -3.51 20.56
CA GLY A 73 -5.22 -4.04 20.41
C GLY A 73 -4.78 -4.32 18.95
N VAL A 74 -5.73 -4.54 18.03
CA VAL A 74 -5.44 -4.74 16.59
C VAL A 74 -5.48 -3.42 15.83
N VAL A 75 -6.36 -2.50 16.23
CA VAL A 75 -6.55 -1.21 15.54
C VAL A 75 -5.43 -0.22 15.86
N MET A 76 -4.94 -0.21 17.10
CA MET A 76 -3.93 0.76 17.55
C MET A 76 -2.61 0.70 16.74
N PRO A 77 -2.02 -0.49 16.45
CA PRO A 77 -0.84 -0.57 15.59
C PRO A 77 -1.07 -0.03 14.18
N LEU A 78 -2.27 -0.22 13.63
CA LEU A 78 -2.61 0.31 12.30
C LEU A 78 -2.72 1.83 12.32
N VAL A 79 -3.41 2.39 13.33
CA VAL A 79 -3.53 3.86 13.49
C VAL A 79 -2.17 4.51 13.74
N GLU A 80 -1.32 3.87 14.53
CA GLU A 80 0.04 4.34 14.78
C GLU A 80 0.91 4.25 13.52
N GLY A 81 0.80 3.15 12.76
CA GLY A 81 1.44 3.00 11.46
C GLY A 81 1.01 4.09 10.46
N LEU A 82 -0.26 4.48 10.46
CA LEU A 82 -0.77 5.56 9.61
C LEU A 82 -0.19 6.95 9.95
N LYS A 83 0.26 7.17 11.20
CA LYS A 83 0.91 8.43 11.58
C LYS A 83 2.35 8.51 11.11
N ASN A 84 2.98 7.37 10.84
CA ASN A 84 4.36 7.32 10.42
C ASN A 84 4.47 7.61 8.91
N GLU A 85 5.44 8.46 8.57
CA GLU A 85 5.77 8.74 7.17
C GLU A 85 6.59 7.59 6.60
N VAL A 86 6.03 6.89 5.61
CA VAL A 86 6.68 5.74 4.94
C VAL A 86 7.16 6.17 3.55
N VAL A 87 8.12 7.11 3.54
CA VAL A 87 8.73 7.63 2.31
C VAL A 87 10.09 6.97 2.09
N CYS A 88 10.30 6.42 0.89
CA CYS A 88 11.58 5.84 0.51
C CYS A 88 12.66 6.93 0.50
N LYS A 89 13.74 6.70 1.25
CA LYS A 89 14.85 7.65 1.34
C LYS A 89 15.95 7.32 0.34
N ASN A 90 16.04 6.05 -0.05
CA ASN A 90 17.06 5.56 -0.98
C ASN A 90 16.41 4.95 -2.22
N ASN A 91 16.75 5.47 -3.41
CA ASN A 91 16.25 4.97 -4.70
C ASN A 91 17.30 4.20 -5.52
N ALA A 92 18.45 3.84 -4.94
CA ALA A 92 19.56 3.19 -5.64
C ALA A 92 19.17 1.86 -6.32
N ILE A 93 18.15 1.18 -5.79
CA ILE A 93 17.64 -0.06 -6.41
C ILE A 93 17.07 0.17 -7.82
N ARG A 94 16.61 1.39 -8.13
CA ARG A 94 16.09 1.74 -9.46
C ARG A 94 17.17 1.76 -10.53
N GLU A 95 18.42 2.02 -10.13
CA GLU A 95 19.58 1.99 -11.02
C GLU A 95 20.05 0.55 -11.25
N LEU A 96 19.99 -0.28 -10.20
CA LEU A 96 20.41 -1.68 -10.27
C LEU A 96 19.38 -2.56 -11.00
N ILE A 97 18.09 -2.29 -10.83
CA ILE A 97 16.99 -3.07 -11.38
C ILE A 97 15.96 -2.09 -11.97
N PRO A 98 16.16 -1.65 -13.23
CA PRO A 98 15.24 -0.72 -13.87
C PRO A 98 13.94 -1.44 -14.25
N ILE A 99 12.85 -1.12 -13.55
CA ILE A 99 11.50 -1.62 -13.84
C ILE A 99 10.54 -0.47 -14.11
N HIS A 100 9.43 -0.78 -14.77
CA HIS A 100 8.34 0.17 -14.89
C HIS A 100 7.56 0.25 -13.57
N LEU A 101 7.62 1.41 -12.91
CA LEU A 101 6.92 1.64 -11.65
C LEU A 101 5.51 2.16 -11.91
N LEU A 102 4.52 1.44 -11.38
CA LEU A 102 3.11 1.84 -11.45
C LEU A 102 2.87 3.05 -10.53
N THR A 103 2.22 4.07 -11.08
CA THR A 103 1.63 5.15 -10.29
C THR A 103 0.53 4.61 -9.37
N MET A 104 0.21 5.36 -8.32
CA MET A 104 -0.86 4.95 -7.41
C MET A 104 -2.22 4.87 -8.15
N GLU A 105 -2.45 5.75 -9.12
CA GLU A 105 -3.69 5.72 -9.90
C GLU A 105 -3.79 4.45 -10.75
N GLU A 106 -2.71 4.05 -11.43
CA GLU A 106 -2.65 2.80 -12.20
C GLU A 106 -2.88 1.59 -11.30
N ALA A 107 -2.18 1.52 -10.16
CA ALA A 107 -2.34 0.43 -9.21
C ALA A 107 -3.79 0.30 -8.70
N ILE A 108 -4.46 1.44 -8.41
CA ILE A 108 -5.89 1.43 -8.00
C ILE A 108 -6.78 0.95 -9.16
N ARG A 109 -6.53 1.39 -10.38
CA ARG A 109 -7.31 0.98 -11.56
C ARG A 109 -7.19 -0.53 -11.81
N THR A 110 -5.98 -1.07 -11.76
CA THR A 110 -5.70 -2.50 -11.92
C THR A 110 -6.43 -3.31 -10.84
N ALA A 111 -6.27 -2.94 -9.57
CA ALA A 111 -6.93 -3.65 -8.46
C ALA A 111 -8.47 -3.63 -8.56
N LEU A 112 -9.06 -2.51 -9.02
CA LEU A 112 -10.52 -2.42 -9.22
C LEU A 112 -10.99 -3.23 -10.43
N ALA A 113 -10.18 -3.32 -11.48
CA ALA A 113 -10.47 -4.16 -12.65
C ALA A 113 -10.46 -5.64 -12.25
N GLU A 114 -9.45 -6.09 -11.50
CA GLU A 114 -9.36 -7.45 -10.96
C GLU A 114 -10.54 -7.78 -10.03
N PHE A 115 -10.88 -6.87 -9.12
CA PHE A 115 -12.03 -7.05 -8.22
C PHE A 115 -13.35 -7.23 -8.99
N SER A 116 -13.51 -6.52 -10.11
CA SER A 116 -14.72 -6.61 -10.94
C SER A 116 -14.83 -7.93 -11.72
N GLN A 117 -13.71 -8.67 -11.88
CA GLN A 117 -13.65 -9.95 -12.58
C GLN A 117 -13.92 -11.17 -11.67
N GLY A 118 -14.21 -10.93 -10.38
CA GLY A 118 -14.52 -11.96 -9.39
C GLY A 118 -13.28 -12.59 -8.74
N PRO A 119 -13.39 -13.09 -7.49
CA PRO A 119 -12.26 -13.60 -6.71
C PRO A 119 -11.62 -14.88 -7.29
N GLU A 120 -12.28 -15.56 -8.23
CA GLU A 120 -11.75 -16.76 -8.91
C GLU A 120 -10.63 -16.44 -9.92
N ASN A 121 -10.53 -15.17 -10.38
CA ASN A 121 -9.50 -14.72 -11.32
C ASN A 121 -8.38 -13.92 -10.65
N LEU A 122 -8.40 -13.74 -9.33
CA LEU A 122 -7.19 -13.33 -8.62
C LEU A 122 -6.17 -14.43 -8.89
N VAL A 123 -5.05 -14.08 -9.52
CA VAL A 123 -3.92 -14.97 -9.80
C VAL A 123 -3.30 -15.39 -8.46
N SER A 124 -4.04 -16.22 -7.74
CA SER A 124 -3.64 -16.88 -6.52
C SER A 124 -2.77 -18.02 -6.98
N CYS A 125 -1.47 -17.81 -6.88
CA CYS A 125 -0.42 -18.82 -6.90
C CYS A 125 -0.61 -19.84 -5.74
N GLN A 126 -1.81 -20.37 -5.53
CA GLN A 126 -2.07 -21.53 -4.68
C GLN A 126 -1.67 -22.84 -5.36
N SER A 127 -1.31 -22.84 -6.65
CA SER A 127 -0.78 -24.00 -7.35
C SER A 127 0.67 -24.34 -6.94
N CYS A 128 1.47 -23.38 -6.47
CA CYS A 128 2.88 -23.63 -6.12
C CYS A 128 3.09 -24.24 -4.72
N LEU A 129 2.05 -24.39 -3.90
CA LEU A 129 2.12 -25.03 -2.57
C LEU A 129 1.63 -26.50 -2.57
N ARG A 130 1.51 -27.12 -3.75
CA ARG A 130 1.24 -28.55 -3.90
C ARG A 130 2.33 -29.25 -4.71
N THR A 131 3.52 -29.43 -4.14
CA THR A 131 4.40 -30.55 -4.48
C THR A 131 5.31 -30.86 -3.30
#